data_AF-A0A3D8P0Q1-F1
#
_entry.id   AF-A0A3D8P0Q1-F1
#
_cell.length_a   1.000
_cell.length_b   1.000
_cell.length_c   1.000
_cell.angle_alpha   90.00
_cell.angle_beta   90.00
_cell.angle_gamma   90.00
#
_symmetry.space_group_name_H-M   'P 1'
#
loop_
_entity.id
_entity.type
_entity.pdbx_description
1 polymer ?
#
loop_
_entity_poly.entity_id
_entity_poly.type
_entity_poly.pdbx_seq_one_letter_code
_entity_poly.pdbx_strand_id
1 'polypeptide(L)'
;MILFITGEERLKGALPAVARAAGCEARWLDGAAGVAGPAVVVYVRGSTRRLDEVASLGAPVVVVAGARDPEGEALVGEALACGVPPECVLVLEDGRVVSLAGEDYGPALRGRGVGPQPVARAARRALEEGLLPVPALWEGNGAVPVSHPGEAVLYEAPQWSPCPQAPTASKGETGLAAWLGAAGKTVLVLGVRGGVGATTVAACLVGVLAHERRAVHLELPQPPFGDAPGRLFYTAPGLEGLHAVPSSAPVETEVLVVDASLSVHRSEVDLVYGKAGCVVLVADPSAASFELVGKYIGAGLRCDVLVVRDLPRADGSPPQLYAGEYGFARVVALPSGADEEAAVNRAQKAGVPPIGEHGTPDLDQAAAELAAAVLGVLESGV
;
A
#
# COMPACT_ATOMS: atom_id res chain seq x y z
N MET A 1 31.41 4.99 1.73
CA MET A 1 30.80 4.45 0.48
C MET A 1 29.39 5.01 0.34
N ILE A 2 28.88 5.25 -0.87
CA ILE A 2 27.47 5.62 -1.09
C ILE A 2 26.74 4.46 -1.74
N LEU A 3 25.59 4.08 -1.17
CA LEU A 3 24.70 3.05 -1.70
C LEU A 3 23.47 3.73 -2.29
N PHE A 4 23.16 3.43 -3.55
CA PHE A 4 22.02 4.03 -4.24
C PHE A 4 20.83 3.09 -4.32
N ILE A 5 19.64 3.65 -4.09
CA ILE A 5 18.35 3.00 -4.30
C ILE A 5 17.45 3.93 -5.12
N THR A 6 16.99 3.45 -6.27
CA THR A 6 16.01 4.14 -7.11
C THR A 6 15.21 3.13 -7.93
N GLY A 7 13.93 3.43 -8.19
CA GLY A 7 13.10 2.70 -9.13
C GLY A 7 13.21 3.21 -10.56
N GLU A 8 13.86 4.36 -10.78
CA GLU A 8 13.94 4.99 -12.09
C GLU A 8 15.25 4.64 -12.82
N GLU A 9 15.14 3.87 -13.90
CA GLU A 9 16.24 3.59 -14.85
C GLU A 9 16.97 4.86 -15.30
N ARG A 10 16.25 5.97 -15.45
CA ARG A 10 16.82 7.27 -15.87
C ARG A 10 17.77 7.88 -14.84
N LEU A 11 17.59 7.56 -13.55
CA LEU A 11 18.45 8.05 -12.47
C LEU A 11 19.75 7.23 -12.34
N LYS A 12 19.83 6.03 -12.95
CA LYS A 12 21.05 5.21 -12.96
C LYS A 12 22.25 5.91 -13.60
N GLY A 13 22.02 6.80 -14.56
CA GLY A 13 23.08 7.63 -15.17
C GLY A 13 23.50 8.84 -14.33
N ALA A 14 22.64 9.33 -13.42
CA ALA A 14 22.85 10.57 -12.68
C ALA A 14 23.44 10.33 -11.27
N LEU A 15 23.04 9.25 -10.60
CA LEU A 15 23.46 8.94 -9.23
C LEU A 15 24.97 8.68 -9.07
N PRO A 16 25.71 8.09 -10.04
CA PRO A 16 27.17 8.04 -9.98
C PRO A 16 27.84 9.42 -9.88
N ALA A 17 27.18 10.50 -10.28
CA ALA A 17 27.69 11.86 -10.09
C ALA A 17 27.68 12.29 -8.61
N VAL A 18 26.78 11.74 -7.78
CA VAL A 18 26.73 12.00 -6.33
C VAL A 18 27.98 11.43 -5.65
N ALA A 19 28.36 10.18 -5.96
CA ALA A 19 29.56 9.56 -5.43
C ALA A 19 30.84 10.28 -5.87
N ARG A 20 30.92 10.70 -7.14
CA ARG A 20 32.03 11.53 -7.63
C ARG A 20 32.11 12.88 -6.90
N ALA A 21 30.97 13.54 -6.68
CA ALA A 21 30.91 14.79 -5.92
C ALA A 21 31.32 14.61 -4.45
N ALA A 22 30.95 13.48 -3.83
CA ALA A 22 31.32 13.14 -2.46
C ALA A 22 32.77 12.63 -2.32
N GLY A 23 33.45 12.31 -3.42
CA GLY A 23 34.78 11.69 -3.41
C GLY A 23 34.77 10.27 -2.84
N CYS A 24 33.68 9.52 -3.05
CA CYS A 24 33.45 8.19 -2.47
C CYS A 24 33.20 7.13 -3.54
N GLU A 25 33.46 5.87 -3.22
CA GLU A 25 32.96 4.74 -4.02
C GLU A 25 31.43 4.66 -3.95
N ALA A 26 30.81 4.29 -5.07
CA ALA A 26 29.38 4.04 -5.17
C ALA A 26 29.08 2.59 -5.53
N ARG A 27 28.01 2.05 -4.94
CA ARG A 27 27.42 0.78 -5.37
C ARG A 27 25.91 0.88 -5.43
N TRP A 28 25.32 0.10 -6.31
CA TRP A 28 23.88 -0.14 -6.32
C TRP A 28 23.56 -1.14 -5.21
N LEU A 29 22.49 -0.89 -4.47
CA LEU A 29 22.01 -1.85 -3.49
C LEU A 29 21.13 -2.89 -4.18
N ASP A 30 21.78 -3.87 -4.82
CA ASP A 30 21.12 -4.96 -5.54
C ASP A 30 20.91 -6.16 -4.61
N GLY A 31 19.71 -6.34 -4.06
CA GLY A 31 19.35 -7.52 -3.25
C GLY A 31 19.66 -7.42 -1.74
N ALA A 32 19.55 -8.55 -1.02
CA ALA A 32 19.62 -8.65 0.45
C ALA A 32 21.04 -8.56 1.04
N ALA A 33 22.00 -7.97 0.32
CA ALA A 33 23.35 -7.82 0.82
C ALA A 33 23.40 -6.73 1.90
N GLY A 34 23.81 -7.11 3.11
CA GLY A 34 24.02 -6.17 4.21
C GLY A 34 25.11 -5.13 3.89
N VAL A 35 25.05 -4.00 4.58
CA VAL A 35 26.05 -2.93 4.43
C VAL A 35 27.32 -3.30 5.18
N ALA A 36 28.36 -3.72 4.46
CA ALA A 36 29.68 -3.97 5.03
C ALA A 36 30.52 -2.68 5.01
N GLY A 37 30.79 -2.09 6.18
CA GLY A 37 31.64 -0.91 6.36
C GLY A 37 30.89 0.43 6.37
N PRO A 38 31.61 1.57 6.50
CA PRO A 38 30.99 2.90 6.59
C PRO A 38 30.36 3.29 5.24
N ALA A 39 29.04 3.15 5.16
CA ALA A 39 28.26 3.53 3.99
C ALA A 39 27.06 4.37 4.38
N VAL A 40 26.63 5.22 3.45
CA VAL A 40 25.38 6.00 3.53
C VAL A 40 24.50 5.58 2.37
N VAL A 41 23.22 5.39 2.67
CA VAL A 41 22.22 5.06 1.66
C VAL A 41 21.57 6.35 1.17
N VAL A 42 21.54 6.54 -0.14
CA VAL A 42 20.76 7.61 -0.77
C VAL A 42 19.49 7.00 -1.31
N TYR A 43 18.38 7.36 -0.67
CA TYR A 43 17.03 6.95 -1.03
C TYR A 43 16.37 8.09 -1.81
N VAL A 44 15.97 7.82 -3.05
CA VAL A 44 15.35 8.83 -3.92
C VAL A 44 13.87 8.55 -4.07
N ARG A 45 13.05 9.60 -4.08
CA ARG A 45 11.65 9.54 -4.51
C ARG A 45 11.45 8.67 -5.75
N GLY A 46 10.39 7.87 -5.75
CA GLY A 46 10.16 6.85 -6.78
C GLY A 46 11.04 5.60 -6.64
N SER A 47 11.67 5.39 -5.48
CA SER A 47 12.34 4.14 -5.14
C SER A 47 11.37 2.95 -5.18
N THR A 48 11.83 1.81 -5.70
CA THR A 48 11.08 0.54 -5.70
C THR A 48 11.22 -0.25 -4.40
N ARG A 49 12.14 0.14 -3.52
CA ARG A 49 12.27 -0.44 -2.17
C ARG A 49 11.55 0.42 -1.16
N ARG A 50 11.02 -0.22 -0.13
CA ARG A 50 10.42 0.44 1.03
C ARG A 50 11.49 1.11 1.90
N LEU A 51 11.18 2.26 2.48
CA LEU A 51 12.15 3.02 3.27
C LEU A 51 12.46 2.37 4.62
N ASP A 52 11.53 1.62 5.20
CA ASP A 52 11.70 0.88 6.48
C ASP A 52 12.75 -0.23 6.38
N GLU A 53 12.77 -0.98 5.27
CA GLU A 53 13.81 -1.96 4.97
C GLU A 53 15.19 -1.31 4.89
N VAL A 54 15.24 -0.10 4.32
CA VAL A 54 16.48 0.65 4.11
C VAL A 54 16.98 1.26 5.42
N ALA A 55 16.09 1.82 6.22
CA ALA A 55 16.39 2.35 7.54
C ALA A 55 16.94 1.27 8.49
N SER A 56 16.50 0.03 8.31
CA SER A 56 16.93 -1.13 9.10
C SER A 56 18.34 -1.65 8.76
N LEU A 57 19.03 -1.07 7.77
CA LEU A 57 20.36 -1.53 7.34
C LEU A 57 21.50 -1.13 8.30
N GLY A 58 21.22 -0.34 9.34
CA GLY A 58 22.24 0.12 10.29
C GLY A 58 23.23 1.12 9.68
N ALA A 59 22.80 1.86 8.65
CA ALA A 59 23.58 2.87 7.94
C ALA A 59 22.81 4.21 7.90
N PRO A 60 23.49 5.36 7.85
CA PRO A 60 22.82 6.63 7.62
C PRO A 60 22.02 6.60 6.32
N VAL A 61 20.83 7.19 6.32
CA VAL A 61 19.94 7.25 5.15
C VAL A 61 19.65 8.70 4.82
N VAL A 62 20.01 9.14 3.62
CA VAL A 62 19.64 10.44 3.07
C VAL A 62 18.47 10.26 2.13
N VAL A 63 17.34 10.87 2.46
CA VAL A 63 16.09 10.81 1.70
C VAL A 63 15.99 12.05 0.81
N VAL A 64 15.80 11.85 -0.48
CA VAL A 64 15.58 12.92 -1.45
C VAL A 64 14.09 12.97 -1.80
N ALA A 65 13.33 13.75 -1.03
CA ALA A 65 11.89 13.92 -1.22
C ALA A 65 11.56 14.86 -2.40
N GLY A 66 12.41 15.86 -2.64
CA GLY A 66 12.23 16.78 -3.75
C GLY A 66 11.20 17.87 -3.46
N ALA A 67 10.26 18.10 -4.37
CA ALA A 67 9.24 19.13 -4.16
C ALA A 67 8.29 18.78 -3.00
N ARG A 68 7.81 19.79 -2.27
CA ARG A 68 6.76 19.67 -1.24
C ARG A 68 5.36 19.52 -1.83
N ASP A 69 5.24 18.65 -2.83
CA ASP A 69 3.97 18.19 -3.36
C ASP A 69 3.47 16.99 -2.51
N PRO A 70 2.24 16.49 -2.71
CA PRO A 70 1.71 15.42 -1.87
C PRO A 70 2.59 14.16 -1.79
N GLU A 71 3.32 13.82 -2.84
CA GLU A 71 4.22 12.66 -2.86
C GLU A 71 5.53 12.95 -2.09
N GLY A 72 6.07 14.17 -2.21
CA GLY A 72 7.20 14.61 -1.40
C GLY A 72 6.85 14.66 0.09
N GLU A 73 5.67 15.19 0.46
CA GLU A 73 5.21 15.20 1.85
C GLU A 73 4.94 13.79 2.40
N ALA A 74 4.41 12.89 1.58
CA ALA A 74 4.23 11.49 1.98
C ALA A 74 5.57 10.82 2.28
N LEU A 75 6.58 11.03 1.43
CA LEU A 75 7.92 10.48 1.64
C LEU A 75 8.63 11.13 2.83
N VAL A 76 8.38 12.42 3.11
CA VAL A 76 8.82 13.08 4.34
C VAL A 76 8.21 12.40 5.57
N GLY A 77 6.90 12.17 5.56
CA GLY A 77 6.21 11.48 6.65
C GLY A 77 6.74 10.05 6.87
N GLU A 78 6.94 9.30 5.79
CA GLU A 78 7.52 7.96 5.83
C GLU A 78 8.96 7.99 6.41
N ALA A 79 9.79 8.94 6.01
CA ALA A 79 11.15 9.08 6.51
C ALA A 79 11.20 9.32 8.02
N LEU A 80 10.36 10.23 8.51
CA LEU A 80 10.27 10.52 9.94
C LEU A 80 9.76 9.31 10.73
N ALA A 81 8.75 8.61 10.23
CA ALA A 81 8.22 7.39 10.86
C ALA A 81 9.25 6.24 10.87
N CYS A 82 10.14 6.19 9.87
CA CYS A 82 11.27 5.26 9.85
C CYS A 82 12.45 5.70 10.75
N GLY A 83 12.29 6.79 11.49
CA GLY A 83 13.31 7.32 12.39
C GLY A 83 14.47 8.01 11.67
N VAL A 84 14.32 8.36 10.39
CA VAL A 84 15.35 9.08 9.63
C VAL A 84 15.49 10.49 10.22
N PRO A 85 16.71 10.93 10.60
CA PRO A 85 16.93 12.26 11.14
C PRO A 85 16.46 13.36 10.17
N PRO A 86 15.77 14.41 10.64
CA PRO A 86 15.30 15.52 9.79
C PRO A 86 16.42 16.17 8.96
N GLU A 87 17.64 16.19 9.46
CA GLU A 87 18.87 16.69 8.82
C GLU A 87 19.21 15.92 7.53
N CYS A 88 18.73 14.68 7.43
CA CYS A 88 18.97 13.76 6.31
C CYS A 88 17.82 13.73 5.29
N VAL A 89 16.73 14.47 5.49
CA VAL A 89 15.58 14.51 4.57
C VAL A 89 15.61 15.80 3.77
N LEU A 90 15.85 15.70 2.46
CA LEU A 90 16.05 16.83 1.55
C LEU A 90 14.78 17.20 0.78
N VAL A 91 14.39 18.47 0.91
CA VAL A 91 13.25 19.09 0.21
C VAL A 91 13.68 20.30 -0.60
N LEU A 92 12.81 20.72 -1.52
CA LEU A 92 12.96 21.95 -2.29
C LEU A 92 12.17 23.08 -1.64
N GLU A 93 12.86 24.16 -1.30
CA GLU A 93 12.26 25.37 -0.72
C GLU A 93 12.92 26.60 -1.36
N ASP A 94 12.09 27.52 -1.89
CA ASP A 94 12.53 28.76 -2.54
C ASP A 94 13.67 28.60 -3.57
N GLY A 95 13.63 27.52 -4.35
CA GLY A 95 14.63 27.20 -5.37
C GLY A 95 15.97 26.72 -4.81
N ARG A 96 16.00 26.31 -3.54
CA ARG A 96 17.15 25.72 -2.84
C ARG A 96 16.82 24.29 -2.39
N VAL A 97 17.86 23.54 -2.07
CA VAL A 97 17.76 22.22 -1.45
C VAL A 97 18.06 22.38 0.03
N VAL A 98 17.07 22.13 0.89
CA VAL A 98 17.19 22.27 2.34
C VAL A 98 16.85 20.95 3.05
N SER A 99 17.37 20.71 4.25
CA SER A 99 16.85 19.64 5.13
C SER A 99 15.56 20.06 5.82
N LEU A 100 14.83 19.10 6.40
CA LEU A 100 13.72 19.41 7.31
C LEU A 100 14.17 20.11 8.60
N ALA A 101 15.45 20.00 8.97
CA ALA A 101 16.06 20.78 10.04
C ALA A 101 16.36 22.25 9.64
N GLY A 102 16.09 22.62 8.38
CA GLY A 102 16.27 23.99 7.86
C GLY A 102 17.67 24.29 7.30
N GLU A 103 18.50 23.27 7.06
CA GLU A 103 19.87 23.49 6.63
C GLU A 103 19.99 23.51 5.12
N ASP A 104 20.70 24.50 4.61
CA ASP A 104 20.82 24.77 3.20
C ASP A 104 22.01 24.03 2.57
N TYR A 105 21.70 23.11 1.66
CA TYR A 105 22.68 22.33 0.91
C TYR A 105 23.03 22.96 -0.45
N GLY A 106 22.39 24.06 -0.83
CA GLY A 106 22.71 24.86 -2.00
C GLY A 106 21.54 25.03 -2.99
N PRO A 107 21.81 25.59 -4.18
CA PRO A 107 20.75 25.87 -5.16
C PRO A 107 20.18 24.58 -5.76
N ALA A 108 18.88 24.60 -6.04
CA ALA A 108 18.21 23.54 -6.78
C ALA A 108 18.68 23.52 -8.24
N LEU A 109 18.81 22.32 -8.81
CA LEU A 109 19.10 22.09 -10.21
C LEU A 109 17.98 22.71 -11.07
N ARG A 110 18.33 23.75 -11.83
CA ARG A 110 17.38 24.55 -12.63
C ARG A 110 16.19 25.09 -11.81
N GLY A 111 16.39 25.32 -10.51
CA GLY A 111 15.36 25.82 -9.59
C GLY A 111 14.24 24.82 -9.25
N ARG A 112 14.32 23.56 -9.72
CA ARG A 112 13.20 22.59 -9.61
C ARG A 112 13.61 21.17 -9.24
N GLY A 113 14.90 20.84 -9.24
CA GLY A 113 15.38 19.48 -8.96
C GLY A 113 16.48 19.45 -7.91
N VAL A 114 16.66 18.31 -7.26
CA VAL A 114 17.79 18.10 -6.35
C VAL A 114 18.99 17.62 -7.17
N GLY A 115 20.07 18.40 -7.16
CA GLY A 115 21.30 18.07 -7.88
C GLY A 115 22.22 17.13 -7.10
N PRO A 116 23.24 16.54 -7.74
CA PRO A 116 24.16 15.61 -7.06
C PRO A 116 24.99 16.23 -5.94
N GLN A 117 25.31 17.52 -6.03
CA GLN A 117 26.13 18.25 -5.05
C GLN A 117 25.44 18.41 -3.68
N PRO A 118 24.19 18.90 -3.61
CA PRO A 118 23.42 18.89 -2.36
C PRO A 118 23.33 17.52 -1.70
N VAL A 119 23.01 16.47 -2.47
CA VAL A 119 22.91 15.09 -1.95
C VAL A 119 24.26 14.60 -1.42
N ALA A 120 25.35 14.86 -2.14
CA ALA A 120 26.70 14.47 -1.70
C ALA A 120 27.11 15.15 -0.38
N ARG A 121 26.72 16.42 -0.18
CA ARG A 121 26.98 17.16 1.06
C ARG A 121 26.18 16.58 2.23
N ALA A 122 24.89 16.33 2.04
CA ALA A 122 24.06 15.68 3.04
C ALA A 122 24.57 14.28 3.40
N ALA A 123 24.95 13.49 2.39
CA ALA A 123 25.47 12.14 2.57
C ALA A 123 26.81 12.12 3.34
N ARG A 124 27.71 13.07 3.05
CA ARG A 124 28.96 13.22 3.78
C ARG A 124 28.70 13.58 5.24
N ARG A 125 27.84 14.57 5.48
CA ARG A 125 27.49 15.00 6.83
C ARG A 125 26.85 13.88 7.64
N ALA A 126 25.90 13.15 7.06
CA ALA A 126 25.25 12.03 7.72
C ALA A 126 26.24 10.96 8.19
N LEU A 127 27.33 10.74 7.44
CA LEU A 127 28.44 9.88 7.85
C LEU A 127 29.31 10.49 8.95
N GLU A 128 29.68 11.76 8.82
CA GLU A 128 30.56 12.48 9.76
C GLU A 128 29.92 12.63 11.14
N GLU A 129 28.60 12.89 11.18
CA GLU A 129 27.82 13.10 12.40
C GLU A 129 27.16 11.81 12.91
N GLY A 130 27.26 10.70 12.17
CA GLY A 130 26.67 9.41 12.58
C GLY A 130 25.15 9.45 12.66
N LEU A 131 24.49 10.14 11.71
CA LEU A 131 23.04 10.35 11.66
C LEU A 131 22.33 9.07 11.18
N LEU A 132 22.24 8.10 12.08
CA LEU A 132 21.55 6.83 11.87
C LEU A 132 20.04 7.00 12.02
N PRO A 133 19.24 6.25 11.25
CA PRO A 133 17.83 6.06 11.58
C PRO A 133 17.70 5.46 12.97
N VAL A 134 16.94 6.12 13.84
CA VAL A 134 16.64 5.62 15.19
C VAL A 134 15.15 5.30 15.23
N PRO A 135 14.76 4.01 15.21
CA PRO A 135 13.36 3.66 15.32
C PRO A 135 12.82 4.15 16.67
N ALA A 136 11.62 4.74 16.65
CA ALA A 136 10.98 5.17 17.88
C ALA A 136 10.73 3.94 18.78
N LEU A 137 11.29 3.96 19.99
CA LEU A 137 11.06 2.91 20.99
C LEU A 137 9.64 2.99 21.58
N TRP A 138 9.01 4.16 21.47
CA TRP A 138 7.64 4.47 21.86
C TRP A 138 7.23 5.78 21.19
N GLU A 139 6.13 5.78 20.43
CA GLU A 139 5.45 6.99 20.00
C GLU A 139 4.21 7.15 20.87
N GLY A 140 4.24 8.09 21.81
CA GLY A 140 3.01 8.57 22.43
C GLY A 140 2.18 9.35 21.43
N ASN A 141 0.90 9.58 21.74
CA ASN A 141 0.06 10.58 21.06
C ASN A 141 0.54 12.03 21.30
N GLY A 142 1.85 12.27 21.24
CA GLY A 142 2.48 13.57 21.27
C GLY A 142 2.53 14.12 19.87
N ALA A 143 1.64 15.06 19.58
CA ALA A 143 1.74 15.90 18.39
C ALA A 143 3.16 16.44 18.27
N VAL A 144 3.82 16.17 17.15
CA VAL A 144 5.00 16.93 16.72
C VAL A 144 4.54 18.40 16.66
N PRO A 145 5.18 19.33 17.38
CA PRO A 145 4.84 20.74 17.28
C PRO A 145 5.30 21.25 15.92
N VAL A 146 4.41 21.20 14.93
CA VAL A 146 4.58 22.01 13.71
C VAL A 146 4.17 23.42 14.08
N SER A 147 5.17 24.27 14.30
CA SER A 147 4.98 25.70 14.39
C SER A 147 4.54 26.24 13.03
N HIS A 148 3.23 26.39 12.79
CA HIS A 148 2.62 27.53 12.12
C HIS A 148 1.15 27.63 12.54
N PRO A 149 0.63 28.82 12.90
CA PRO A 149 -0.70 28.95 13.47
C PRO A 149 -1.73 28.83 12.33
N GLY A 150 -2.39 27.68 12.25
CA GLY A 150 -3.48 27.43 11.32
C GLY A 150 -3.85 25.96 11.25
N GLU A 151 -4.73 25.54 12.18
CA GLU A 151 -5.56 24.32 12.17
C GLU A 151 -4.88 22.97 11.84
N ALA A 152 -4.68 22.19 12.91
CA ALA A 152 -4.44 20.76 12.82
C ALA A 152 -5.64 20.06 12.15
N VAL A 153 -5.43 19.46 10.98
CA VAL A 153 -6.36 18.48 10.42
C VAL A 153 -6.05 17.15 11.10
N LEU A 154 -6.81 16.85 12.15
CA LEU A 154 -7.00 15.48 12.64
C LEU A 154 -7.39 14.61 11.44
N TYR A 155 -6.80 13.42 11.30
CA TYR A 155 -7.42 12.37 10.48
C TYR A 155 -8.72 11.97 11.18
N GLU A 156 -9.77 12.75 10.96
CA GLU A 156 -11.12 12.32 11.23
C GLU A 156 -11.38 11.08 10.39
N ALA A 157 -11.77 9.99 11.05
CA ALA A 157 -12.39 8.89 10.34
C ALA A 157 -13.53 9.49 9.51
N PRO A 158 -13.64 9.19 8.21
CA PRO A 158 -14.77 9.67 7.42
C PRO A 158 -16.04 9.28 8.17
N GLN A 159 -16.90 10.26 8.47
CA GLN A 159 -18.21 9.99 9.03
C GLN A 159 -18.93 9.04 8.05
N TRP A 160 -19.02 7.78 8.42
CA TRP A 160 -19.76 6.78 7.67
C TRP A 160 -21.24 7.10 7.86
N SER A 161 -21.86 7.68 6.85
CA SER A 161 -23.30 7.86 6.80
C SER A 161 -23.87 6.78 5.88
N PRO A 162 -24.78 5.91 6.33
CA PRO A 162 -25.48 5.01 5.42
C PRO A 162 -26.25 5.86 4.40
N CYS A 163 -25.89 5.77 3.13
CA CYS A 163 -26.56 6.49 2.05
C CYS A 163 -27.70 5.64 1.45
N PRO A 164 -28.75 6.29 0.92
CA PRO A 164 -30.07 5.70 0.69
C PRO A 164 -30.08 4.69 -0.46
N GLN A 165 -31.15 3.89 -0.47
CA GLN A 165 -31.42 2.77 -1.39
C GLN A 165 -30.88 2.96 -2.81
N ALA A 166 -30.18 1.92 -3.28
CA ALA A 166 -29.56 1.86 -4.59
C ALA A 166 -30.55 2.24 -5.71
N PRO A 167 -30.16 3.07 -6.68
CA PRO A 167 -30.94 3.28 -7.89
C PRO A 167 -31.18 1.94 -8.59
N THR A 168 -32.41 1.72 -9.05
CA THR A 168 -32.74 0.63 -9.97
C THR A 168 -32.02 0.86 -11.29
N ALA A 169 -31.18 -0.10 -11.69
CA ALA A 169 -30.39 -0.04 -12.92
C ALA A 169 -31.29 0.20 -14.14
N SER A 170 -30.93 1.19 -14.95
CA SER A 170 -31.62 1.50 -16.21
C SER A 170 -30.89 0.84 -17.38
N LYS A 171 -31.62 0.36 -18.38
CA LYS A 171 -31.04 -0.22 -19.60
C LYS A 171 -30.20 0.85 -20.33
N GLY A 172 -28.88 0.70 -20.30
CA GLY A 172 -27.92 1.59 -20.98
C GLY A 172 -26.64 1.92 -20.20
N GLU A 173 -26.45 1.35 -19.02
CA GLU A 173 -25.28 1.63 -18.17
C GLU A 173 -23.96 1.11 -18.77
N THR A 174 -22.92 1.94 -18.71
CA THR A 174 -21.53 1.62 -19.07
C THR A 174 -20.64 1.71 -17.82
N GLY A 175 -19.45 1.09 -17.84
CA GLY A 175 -18.50 1.16 -16.71
C GLY A 175 -18.90 0.30 -15.50
N LEU A 176 -18.55 0.73 -14.29
CA LEU A 176 -18.71 -0.03 -13.03
C LEU A 176 -20.14 -0.54 -12.80
N ALA A 177 -21.15 0.29 -13.05
CA ALA A 177 -22.55 -0.08 -12.87
C ALA A 177 -22.97 -1.23 -13.80
N ALA A 178 -22.46 -1.26 -15.04
CA ALA A 178 -22.71 -2.34 -15.98
C ALA A 178 -22.13 -3.68 -15.47
N TRP A 179 -20.93 -3.65 -14.89
CA TRP A 179 -20.30 -4.83 -14.30
C TRP A 179 -21.05 -5.33 -13.08
N LEU A 180 -21.44 -4.43 -12.18
CA LEU A 180 -22.25 -4.78 -11.01
C LEU A 180 -23.63 -5.33 -11.39
N GLY A 181 -24.23 -4.81 -12.48
CA GLY A 181 -25.50 -5.30 -13.01
C GLY A 181 -25.41 -6.63 -13.76
N ALA A 182 -24.26 -6.93 -14.36
CA ALA A 182 -24.00 -8.19 -15.05
C ALA A 182 -23.55 -9.31 -14.11
N ALA A 183 -22.96 -8.97 -12.96
CA ALA A 183 -22.47 -9.93 -12.00
C ALA A 183 -23.62 -10.66 -11.28
N GLY A 184 -23.54 -11.99 -11.18
CA GLY A 184 -24.50 -12.78 -10.39
C GLY A 184 -24.41 -12.47 -8.88
N LYS A 185 -23.18 -12.31 -8.38
CA LYS A 185 -22.84 -11.93 -7.00
C LYS A 185 -21.67 -10.95 -7.02
N THR A 186 -21.64 -10.05 -6.04
CA THR A 186 -20.54 -9.10 -5.84
C THR A 186 -19.92 -9.29 -4.46
N VAL A 187 -18.59 -9.37 -4.40
CA VAL A 187 -17.78 -9.37 -3.18
C VAL A 187 -16.98 -8.09 -3.18
N LEU A 188 -17.02 -7.34 -2.08
CA LEU A 188 -16.20 -6.14 -1.90
C LEU A 188 -15.07 -6.47 -0.91
N VAL A 189 -13.83 -6.26 -1.32
CA VAL A 189 -12.62 -6.43 -0.50
C VAL A 189 -12.09 -5.04 -0.14
N LEU A 190 -11.94 -4.78 1.16
CA LEU A 190 -11.54 -3.49 1.70
C LEU A 190 -10.32 -3.65 2.60
N GLY A 191 -9.23 -2.96 2.29
CA GLY A 191 -8.12 -2.80 3.24
C GLY A 191 -8.45 -1.75 4.30
N VAL A 192 -8.23 -2.05 5.59
CA VAL A 192 -8.40 -1.07 6.68
C VAL A 192 -7.47 0.14 6.57
N ARG A 193 -6.34 -0.07 5.89
CA ARG A 193 -5.35 0.95 5.48
C ARG A 193 -4.53 0.44 4.29
N GLY A 194 -3.70 1.30 3.71
CA GLY A 194 -2.74 0.90 2.68
C GLY A 194 -1.74 -0.15 3.17
N GLY A 195 -1.36 -1.07 2.29
CA GLY A 195 -0.30 -2.06 2.55
C GLY A 195 -0.72 -3.30 3.35
N VAL A 196 -1.99 -3.46 3.70
CA VAL A 196 -2.49 -4.64 4.44
C VAL A 196 -2.74 -5.87 3.54
N GLY A 197 -2.48 -5.78 2.24
CA GLY A 197 -2.61 -6.90 1.30
C GLY A 197 -4.03 -7.19 0.80
N ALA A 198 -4.92 -6.19 0.74
CA ALA A 198 -6.28 -6.35 0.20
C ALA A 198 -6.29 -6.92 -1.23
N THR A 199 -5.42 -6.41 -2.10
CA THR A 199 -5.24 -6.92 -3.47
C THR A 199 -4.78 -8.38 -3.51
N THR A 200 -3.90 -8.78 -2.58
CA THR A 200 -3.48 -10.19 -2.45
C THR A 200 -4.66 -11.07 -2.04
N VAL A 201 -5.46 -10.63 -1.07
CA VAL A 201 -6.69 -11.33 -0.64
C VAL A 201 -7.66 -11.48 -1.80
N ALA A 202 -7.91 -10.41 -2.56
CA ALA A 202 -8.77 -10.43 -3.74
C ALA A 202 -8.25 -11.38 -4.82
N ALA A 203 -6.94 -11.37 -5.10
CA ALA A 203 -6.30 -12.26 -6.06
C ALA A 203 -6.38 -13.73 -5.64
N CYS A 204 -6.14 -14.06 -4.36
CA CYS A 204 -6.31 -15.41 -3.82
C CYS A 204 -7.75 -15.89 -4.01
N LEU A 205 -8.73 -15.07 -3.61
CA LEU A 205 -10.15 -15.40 -3.70
C LEU A 205 -10.56 -15.67 -5.15
N VAL A 206 -10.15 -14.80 -6.08
CA VAL A 206 -10.44 -14.98 -7.51
C VAL A 206 -9.73 -16.22 -8.06
N GLY A 207 -8.49 -16.49 -7.64
CA GLY A 207 -7.78 -17.70 -8.04
C GLY A 207 -8.57 -18.97 -7.73
N VAL A 208 -9.15 -19.06 -6.53
CA VAL A 208 -9.95 -20.23 -6.12
C VAL A 208 -11.28 -20.30 -6.88
N LEU A 209 -11.97 -19.17 -7.00
CA LEU A 209 -13.33 -19.12 -7.57
C LEU A 209 -13.36 -19.07 -9.11
N ALA A 210 -12.23 -18.77 -9.74
CA ALA A 210 -12.03 -18.65 -11.17
C ALA A 210 -12.68 -19.77 -12.00
N HIS A 211 -12.36 -21.02 -11.66
CA HIS A 211 -12.73 -22.18 -12.45
C HIS A 211 -14.17 -22.62 -12.24
N GLU A 212 -14.67 -22.51 -11.00
CA GLU A 212 -15.98 -23.04 -10.62
C GLU A 212 -17.10 -22.00 -10.69
N ARG A 213 -16.77 -20.72 -10.50
CA ARG A 213 -17.72 -19.61 -10.34
C ARG A 213 -17.39 -18.41 -11.23
N ARG A 214 -16.59 -18.64 -12.28
CA ARG A 214 -16.18 -17.64 -13.31
C ARG A 214 -15.84 -16.28 -12.68
N ALA A 215 -15.08 -16.33 -11.58
CA ALA A 215 -14.83 -15.14 -10.80
C ALA A 215 -13.92 -14.18 -11.56
N VAL A 216 -14.21 -12.88 -11.44
CA VAL A 216 -13.40 -11.81 -12.03
C VAL A 216 -12.97 -10.85 -10.94
N HIS A 217 -11.70 -10.46 -10.97
CA HIS A 217 -11.15 -9.43 -10.11
C HIS A 217 -11.30 -8.07 -10.77
N LEU A 218 -11.79 -7.08 -10.05
CA LEU A 218 -11.91 -5.68 -10.47
C LEU A 218 -11.25 -4.78 -9.42
N GLU A 219 -10.21 -4.05 -9.78
CA GLU A 219 -9.53 -3.10 -8.90
C GLU A 219 -10.04 -1.68 -9.17
N LEU A 220 -10.47 -0.98 -8.11
CA LEU A 220 -10.79 0.45 -8.16
C LEU A 220 -9.48 1.27 -8.05
N PRO A 221 -9.24 2.22 -8.97
CA PRO A 221 -7.98 2.96 -9.01
C PRO A 221 -7.75 3.80 -7.75
N GLN A 222 -6.52 3.78 -7.23
CA GLN A 222 -6.09 4.68 -6.16
C GLN A 222 -5.29 5.87 -6.74
N PRO A 223 -5.44 7.09 -6.20
CA PRO A 223 -4.55 8.21 -6.54
C PRO A 223 -3.08 7.84 -6.23
N PRO A 224 -2.09 8.21 -7.06
CA PRO A 224 -2.14 9.17 -8.17
C PRO A 224 -2.44 8.55 -9.55
N PHE A 225 -2.74 7.26 -9.64
CA PHE A 225 -2.92 6.55 -10.92
C PHE A 225 -4.26 6.86 -11.63
N GLY A 226 -5.05 7.83 -11.15
CA GLY A 226 -6.41 8.03 -11.63
C GLY A 226 -7.03 9.42 -11.42
N ASP A 227 -6.36 10.50 -11.83
CA ASP A 227 -7.08 11.73 -12.24
C ASP A 227 -7.77 11.58 -13.62
N ALA A 228 -7.65 10.40 -14.25
CA ALA A 228 -8.52 10.00 -15.35
C ALA A 228 -9.74 9.26 -14.75
N PRO A 229 -10.91 9.89 -14.62
CA PRO A 229 -12.12 9.18 -14.20
C PRO A 229 -12.36 7.97 -15.10
N GLY A 230 -12.52 6.78 -14.50
CA GLY A 230 -13.01 5.59 -15.20
C GLY A 230 -11.98 4.54 -15.64
N ARG A 231 -10.77 4.47 -15.06
CA ARG A 231 -9.85 3.34 -15.28
C ARG A 231 -9.99 2.29 -14.19
N LEU A 232 -10.98 1.43 -14.36
CA LEU A 232 -11.07 0.17 -13.64
C LEU A 232 -10.07 -0.82 -14.26
N PHE A 233 -9.38 -1.60 -13.43
CA PHE A 233 -8.55 -2.71 -13.92
C PHE A 233 -9.24 -4.03 -13.61
N TYR A 234 -9.16 -5.00 -14.51
CA TYR A 234 -9.62 -6.35 -14.22
C TYR A 234 -8.56 -7.38 -14.58
N THR A 235 -8.55 -8.48 -13.82
CA THR A 235 -7.80 -9.69 -14.12
C THR A 235 -8.76 -10.86 -14.15
N ALA A 236 -8.68 -11.67 -15.22
CA ALA A 236 -9.45 -12.90 -15.36
C ALA A 236 -8.48 -14.06 -15.66
N PRO A 237 -8.81 -15.30 -15.25
CA PRO A 237 -8.02 -16.48 -15.58
C PRO A 237 -7.80 -16.60 -17.09
N GLY A 238 -6.54 -16.65 -17.53
CA GLY A 238 -6.17 -16.73 -18.95
C GLY A 238 -5.95 -15.39 -19.64
N LEU A 239 -6.09 -14.25 -18.94
CA LEU A 239 -5.69 -12.93 -19.41
C LEU A 239 -4.39 -12.51 -18.70
N GLU A 240 -3.31 -12.34 -19.45
CA GLU A 240 -2.01 -11.87 -18.92
C GLU A 240 -2.07 -10.36 -18.63
N GLY A 241 -2.16 -10.01 -17.35
CA GLY A 241 -1.96 -8.63 -16.85
C GLY A 241 -3.21 -7.85 -16.46
N LEU A 242 -3.00 -6.65 -15.93
CA LEU A 242 -4.05 -5.68 -15.57
C LEU A 242 -4.62 -5.05 -16.85
N HIS A 243 -5.87 -5.37 -17.17
CA HIS A 243 -6.55 -4.80 -18.33
C HIS A 243 -7.46 -3.64 -17.92
N ALA A 244 -7.41 -2.53 -18.66
CA ALA A 244 -8.43 -1.51 -18.53
C ALA A 244 -9.80 -2.09 -18.86
N VAL A 245 -10.81 -1.79 -18.05
CA VAL A 245 -12.16 -2.31 -18.24
C VAL A 245 -12.70 -1.92 -19.62
N PRO A 246 -13.16 -2.90 -20.43
CA PRO A 246 -13.87 -2.62 -21.66
C PRO A 246 -15.16 -1.85 -21.38
N SER A 247 -15.59 -1.04 -22.36
CA SER A 247 -16.83 -0.26 -22.29
C SER A 247 -18.11 -1.11 -22.12
N SER A 248 -18.00 -2.44 -22.27
CA SER A 248 -19.06 -3.41 -22.01
C SER A 248 -18.62 -4.42 -20.94
N ALA A 249 -19.50 -4.73 -19.99
CA ALA A 249 -19.28 -5.82 -19.04
C ALA A 249 -19.12 -7.17 -19.79
N PRO A 250 -18.28 -8.09 -19.31
CA PRO A 250 -18.20 -9.44 -19.84
C PRO A 250 -19.55 -10.13 -19.67
N VAL A 251 -19.86 -10.99 -20.64
CA VAL A 251 -21.21 -11.52 -20.83
C VAL A 251 -21.62 -12.51 -19.73
N GLU A 252 -20.68 -13.04 -18.93
CA GLU A 252 -20.94 -14.12 -17.97
C GLU A 252 -20.02 -14.10 -16.72
N THR A 253 -20.15 -13.09 -15.85
CA THR A 253 -19.48 -13.08 -14.54
C THR A 253 -20.43 -13.56 -13.45
N GLU A 254 -20.16 -14.71 -12.85
CA GLU A 254 -20.99 -15.22 -11.74
C GLU A 254 -20.59 -14.57 -10.41
N VAL A 255 -19.29 -14.42 -10.14
CA VAL A 255 -18.79 -13.66 -8.97
C VAL A 255 -17.85 -12.53 -9.40
N LEU A 256 -18.20 -11.30 -9.04
CA LEU A 256 -17.33 -10.13 -9.20
C LEU A 256 -16.67 -9.82 -7.87
N VAL A 257 -15.34 -9.90 -7.80
CA VAL A 257 -14.55 -9.50 -6.63
C VAL A 257 -13.99 -8.12 -6.89
N VAL A 258 -14.42 -7.13 -6.12
CA VAL A 258 -14.00 -5.73 -6.25
C VAL A 258 -13.01 -5.41 -5.13
N ASP A 259 -11.77 -5.08 -5.49
CA ASP A 259 -10.75 -4.56 -4.58
C ASP A 259 -10.82 -3.03 -4.53
N ALA A 260 -10.96 -2.49 -3.32
CA ALA A 260 -11.06 -1.06 -3.09
C ALA A 260 -10.32 -0.66 -1.80
N SER A 261 -9.81 0.58 -1.79
CA SER A 261 -9.26 1.17 -0.57
C SER A 261 -10.26 2.11 0.09
N LEU A 262 -10.34 2.00 1.41
CA LEU A 262 -11.07 2.94 2.27
C LEU A 262 -10.45 4.35 2.30
N SER A 263 -9.22 4.51 1.80
CA SER A 263 -8.56 5.82 1.67
C SER A 263 -9.00 6.63 0.44
N VAL A 264 -9.91 6.10 -0.38
CA VAL A 264 -10.45 6.76 -1.58
C VAL A 264 -11.89 7.22 -1.32
N HIS A 265 -12.22 8.47 -1.65
CA HIS A 265 -13.58 9.04 -1.63
C HIS A 265 -14.25 8.86 -3.02
N ARG A 266 -15.58 8.69 -3.22
CA ARG A 266 -16.76 8.66 -2.31
C ARG A 266 -18.07 8.20 -3.00
N SER A 267 -18.03 7.45 -4.11
CA SER A 267 -19.27 7.06 -4.82
C SER A 267 -19.20 5.69 -5.47
N GLU A 268 -18.05 5.31 -6.03
CA GLU A 268 -17.83 3.97 -6.60
C GLU A 268 -17.78 2.91 -5.51
N VAL A 269 -17.06 3.18 -4.41
CA VAL A 269 -17.03 2.29 -3.24
C VAL A 269 -18.44 2.14 -2.64
N ASP A 270 -19.19 3.25 -2.50
CA ASP A 270 -20.57 3.21 -1.98
C ASP A 270 -21.51 2.42 -2.91
N LEU A 271 -21.35 2.59 -4.22
CA LEU A 271 -22.11 1.85 -5.23
C LEU A 271 -21.85 0.35 -5.13
N VAL A 272 -20.57 -0.05 -5.04
CA VAL A 272 -20.17 -1.46 -4.90
C VAL A 272 -20.65 -1.99 -3.55
N TYR A 273 -20.45 -1.24 -2.48
CA TYR A 273 -20.85 -1.62 -1.12
C TYR A 273 -22.36 -1.87 -1.02
N GLY A 274 -23.17 -1.01 -1.62
CA GLY A 274 -24.63 -1.16 -1.68
C GLY A 274 -25.11 -2.35 -2.54
N LYS A 275 -24.24 -2.91 -3.38
CA LYS A 275 -24.52 -4.11 -4.20
C LYS A 275 -23.80 -5.36 -3.71
N ALA A 276 -22.83 -5.23 -2.82
CA ALA A 276 -22.03 -6.33 -2.34
C ALA A 276 -22.91 -7.31 -1.56
N GLY A 277 -22.90 -8.58 -1.97
CA GLY A 277 -23.49 -9.67 -1.21
C GLY A 277 -22.58 -10.16 -0.09
N CYS A 278 -21.29 -9.77 -0.10
CA CYS A 278 -20.32 -10.05 0.94
C CYS A 278 -19.28 -8.92 1.00
N VAL A 279 -18.99 -8.42 2.20
CA VAL A 279 -17.93 -7.45 2.48
C VAL A 279 -16.82 -8.14 3.26
N VAL A 280 -15.65 -8.20 2.63
CA VAL A 280 -14.40 -8.71 3.20
C VAL A 280 -13.57 -7.53 3.68
N LEU A 281 -13.28 -7.48 4.97
CA LEU A 281 -12.36 -6.48 5.53
C LEU A 281 -10.99 -7.13 5.73
N VAL A 282 -9.92 -6.45 5.34
CA VAL A 282 -8.54 -6.96 5.41
C VAL A 282 -7.72 -6.11 6.36
N ALA A 283 -7.11 -6.77 7.34
CA ALA A 283 -6.24 -6.17 8.34
C ALA A 283 -4.92 -6.94 8.41
N ASP A 284 -3.89 -6.28 8.94
CA ASP A 284 -2.67 -6.95 9.40
C ASP A 284 -2.69 -7.05 10.94
N PRO A 285 -1.71 -7.71 11.58
CA PRO A 285 -1.78 -7.97 13.01
C PRO A 285 -1.31 -6.76 13.83
N SER A 286 -1.11 -5.58 13.22
CA SER A 286 -0.70 -4.39 13.95
C SER A 286 -1.82 -3.83 14.83
N ALA A 287 -1.46 -3.25 15.98
CA ALA A 287 -2.41 -2.56 16.85
C ALA A 287 -3.16 -1.43 16.11
N ALA A 288 -2.50 -0.73 15.19
CA ALA A 288 -3.12 0.30 14.36
C ALA A 288 -4.25 -0.27 13.49
N SER A 289 -4.04 -1.42 12.84
CA SER A 289 -5.09 -2.11 12.09
C SER A 289 -6.19 -2.61 13.01
N PHE A 290 -5.85 -3.10 14.20
CA PHE A 290 -6.83 -3.53 15.20
C PHE A 290 -7.77 -2.39 15.63
N GLU A 291 -7.21 -1.22 15.97
CA GLU A 291 -8.00 -0.03 16.32
C GLU A 291 -8.85 0.49 15.17
N LEU A 292 -8.32 0.47 13.94
CA LEU A 292 -9.06 0.90 12.75
C LEU A 292 -10.25 -0.01 12.47
N VAL A 293 -10.09 -1.33 12.62
CA VAL A 293 -11.22 -2.26 12.55
C VAL A 293 -12.28 -1.87 13.58
N GLY A 294 -11.90 -1.68 14.85
CA GLY A 294 -12.85 -1.26 15.89
C GLY A 294 -13.58 0.04 15.56
N LYS A 295 -12.86 1.04 15.01
CA LYS A 295 -13.46 2.31 14.56
C LYS A 295 -14.46 2.12 13.43
N TYR A 296 -14.13 1.34 12.40
CA TYR A 296 -15.03 1.10 11.27
C TYR A 296 -16.27 0.31 11.68
N ILE A 297 -16.12 -0.73 12.49
CA ILE A 297 -17.25 -1.51 13.00
C ILE A 297 -18.13 -0.67 13.92
N GLY A 298 -17.52 0.12 14.83
CA GLY A 298 -18.22 1.05 15.70
C GLY A 298 -18.99 2.14 14.93
N ALA A 299 -18.52 2.50 13.74
CA ALA A 299 -19.20 3.40 12.81
C ALA A 299 -20.29 2.71 11.95
N GLY A 300 -20.51 1.40 12.12
CA GLY A 300 -21.55 0.65 11.43
C GLY A 300 -21.15 0.06 10.08
N LEU A 301 -19.85 -0.04 9.78
CA LEU A 301 -19.39 -0.76 8.59
C LEU A 301 -19.75 -2.24 8.71
N ARG A 302 -20.61 -2.75 7.81
CA ARG A 302 -20.79 -4.20 7.59
C ARG A 302 -19.46 -4.84 7.24
N CYS A 303 -19.13 -5.92 7.94
CA CYS A 303 -18.03 -6.82 7.64
C CYS A 303 -18.53 -8.25 7.83
N ASP A 304 -18.60 -9.00 6.73
CA ASP A 304 -19.14 -10.37 6.73
C ASP A 304 -18.03 -11.41 6.93
N VAL A 305 -16.82 -11.11 6.45
CA VAL A 305 -15.60 -11.89 6.63
C VAL A 305 -14.46 -10.93 6.97
N LEU A 306 -13.76 -11.17 8.09
CA LEU A 306 -12.52 -10.49 8.39
C LEU A 306 -11.34 -11.37 7.96
N VAL A 307 -10.41 -10.83 7.20
CA VAL A 307 -9.13 -11.46 6.89
C VAL A 307 -8.04 -10.74 7.67
N VAL A 308 -7.27 -11.49 8.44
CA VAL A 308 -6.10 -10.98 9.15
C VAL A 308 -4.87 -11.63 8.54
N ARG A 309 -3.96 -10.81 8.00
CA ARG A 309 -2.65 -11.32 7.57
C ARG A 309 -1.88 -11.80 8.79
N ASP A 310 -1.55 -13.09 8.80
CA ASP A 310 -0.88 -13.74 9.91
C ASP A 310 0.63 -13.62 9.72
N LEU A 311 1.22 -12.62 10.38
CA LEU A 311 2.67 -12.50 10.49
C LEU A 311 3.12 -13.30 11.71
N PRO A 312 4.20 -14.09 11.62
CA PRO A 312 4.78 -14.81 12.75
C PRO A 312 5.53 -13.85 13.70
N ARG A 313 4.86 -12.77 14.16
CA ARG A 313 5.35 -11.83 15.16
C ARG A 313 4.64 -12.09 16.50
N ALA A 314 5.43 -12.21 17.56
CA ALA A 314 4.96 -12.61 18.90
C ALA A 314 4.10 -11.52 19.60
N ASP A 315 4.00 -10.32 19.03
CA ASP A 315 3.38 -9.12 19.61
C ASP A 315 2.19 -8.57 18.80
N GLY A 316 1.74 -9.30 17.78
CA GLY A 316 0.58 -8.93 16.96
C GLY A 316 -0.77 -9.28 17.59
N SER A 317 -1.83 -8.62 17.12
CA SER A 317 -3.22 -8.99 17.40
C SER A 317 -3.60 -10.19 16.54
N PRO A 318 -3.71 -11.41 17.10
CA PRO A 318 -3.99 -12.59 16.30
C PRO A 318 -5.46 -12.60 15.85
N PRO A 319 -5.82 -13.37 14.81
CA PRO A 319 -7.19 -13.49 14.32
C PRO A 319 -8.24 -13.74 15.43
N GLN A 320 -7.90 -14.54 16.44
CA GLN A 320 -8.77 -14.89 17.56
C GLN A 320 -9.13 -13.69 18.44
N LEU A 321 -8.23 -12.69 18.53
CA LEU A 321 -8.49 -11.48 19.30
C LEU A 321 -9.58 -10.63 18.62
N TYR A 322 -9.53 -10.50 17.29
CA TYR A 322 -10.57 -9.80 16.54
C TYR A 322 -11.93 -10.48 16.68
N ALA A 323 -11.97 -11.82 16.62
CA ALA A 323 -13.20 -12.59 16.82
C ALA A 323 -13.80 -12.35 18.21
N GLY A 324 -12.96 -12.33 19.25
CA GLY A 324 -13.39 -12.13 20.63
C GLY A 324 -13.85 -10.70 20.92
N GLU A 325 -13.07 -9.69 20.51
CA GLU A 325 -13.33 -8.28 20.85
C GLU A 325 -14.49 -7.71 20.03
N TYR A 326 -14.53 -8.00 18.73
CA TYR A 326 -15.48 -7.40 17.80
C TYR A 326 -16.64 -8.34 17.40
N GLY A 327 -16.66 -9.57 17.90
CA GLY A 327 -17.75 -10.51 17.70
C GLY A 327 -17.87 -11.03 16.25
N PHE A 328 -16.78 -11.03 15.49
CA PHE A 328 -16.80 -11.53 14.12
C PHE A 328 -17.06 -13.04 14.08
N ALA A 329 -18.11 -13.44 13.34
CA ALA A 329 -18.46 -14.84 13.15
C ALA A 329 -17.49 -15.58 12.21
N ARG A 330 -16.80 -14.85 11.31
CA ARG A 330 -15.89 -15.40 10.31
C ARG A 330 -14.61 -14.57 10.28
N VAL A 331 -13.53 -15.15 10.83
CA VAL A 331 -12.19 -14.59 10.74
C VAL A 331 -11.28 -15.61 10.07
N VAL A 332 -10.62 -15.22 8.99
CA VAL A 332 -9.68 -16.06 8.23
C VAL A 332 -8.27 -15.51 8.41
N ALA A 333 -7.34 -16.38 8.76
CA ALA A 333 -5.92 -16.06 8.82
C ALA A 333 -5.32 -16.29 7.43
N LEU A 334 -4.69 -15.27 6.84
CA LEU A 334 -3.93 -15.45 5.59
C LEU A 334 -2.44 -15.44 5.92
N PRO A 335 -1.69 -16.54 5.70
CA PRO A 335 -0.29 -16.61 6.07
C PRO A 335 0.53 -15.56 5.31
N SER A 336 1.52 -14.98 5.99
CA SER A 336 2.38 -13.93 5.45
C SER A 336 3.85 -14.11 5.83
N GLY A 337 4.29 -15.38 5.88
CA GLY A 337 5.69 -15.73 6.06
C GLY A 337 6.55 -15.37 4.84
N ALA A 338 7.85 -15.60 4.96
CA ALA A 338 8.81 -15.29 3.90
C ALA A 338 8.52 -16.06 2.60
N ASP A 339 8.06 -17.31 2.71
CA ASP A 339 7.73 -18.16 1.57
C ASP A 339 6.44 -17.70 0.88
N GLU A 340 5.43 -17.30 1.65
CA GLU A 340 4.18 -16.73 1.14
C GLU A 340 4.45 -15.40 0.43
N GLU A 341 5.22 -14.50 1.02
CA GLU A 341 5.60 -13.23 0.39
C GLU A 341 6.39 -13.47 -0.90
N ALA A 342 7.30 -14.45 -0.92
CA ALA A 342 8.01 -14.81 -2.13
C ALA A 342 7.07 -15.38 -3.20
N ALA A 343 6.06 -16.19 -2.83
CA ALA A 343 5.04 -16.72 -3.73
C ALA A 343 4.17 -15.61 -4.33
N VAL A 344 3.66 -14.71 -3.49
CA VAL A 344 2.88 -13.53 -3.91
C VAL A 344 3.67 -12.67 -4.89
N ASN A 345 4.93 -12.36 -4.58
CA ASN A 345 5.79 -11.57 -5.46
C ASN A 345 6.06 -12.25 -6.81
N ARG A 346 6.23 -13.58 -6.84
CA ARG A 346 6.38 -14.33 -8.09
C ARG A 346 5.10 -14.30 -8.93
N ALA A 347 3.97 -14.54 -8.30
CA ALA A 347 2.66 -14.55 -8.95
C ALA A 347 2.31 -13.17 -9.52
N GLN A 348 2.55 -12.10 -8.76
CA GLN A 348 2.35 -10.73 -9.21
C GLN A 348 3.20 -10.40 -10.44
N LYS A 349 4.49 -10.79 -10.46
CA LYS A 349 5.37 -10.60 -11.63
C LYS A 349 4.90 -11.39 -12.85
N ALA A 350 4.27 -12.53 -12.64
CA ALA A 350 3.72 -13.37 -13.69
C ALA A 350 2.29 -12.97 -14.11
N GLY A 351 1.64 -12.04 -13.40
CA GLY A 351 0.27 -11.62 -13.69
C GLY A 351 -0.77 -12.72 -13.40
N VAL A 352 -0.48 -13.62 -12.46
CA VAL A 352 -1.33 -14.78 -12.09
C VAL A 352 -1.69 -14.75 -10.60
N PRO A 353 -2.76 -15.43 -10.18
CA PRO A 353 -3.09 -15.58 -8.76
C PRO A 353 -1.98 -16.28 -7.96
N PRO A 354 -1.75 -15.90 -6.69
CA PRO A 354 -0.69 -16.47 -5.85
C PRO A 354 -1.12 -17.79 -5.18
N ILE A 355 -1.74 -18.69 -5.96
CA ILE A 355 -2.20 -19.99 -5.48
C ILE A 355 -1.81 -21.10 -6.48
N GLY A 356 -1.91 -22.36 -6.06
CA GLY A 356 -1.59 -23.53 -6.89
C GLY A 356 -0.11 -23.58 -7.25
N GLU A 357 0.21 -23.67 -8.56
CA GLU A 357 1.62 -23.71 -9.03
C GLU A 357 2.44 -22.47 -8.64
N HIS A 358 1.77 -21.37 -8.27
CA HIS A 358 2.39 -20.11 -7.89
C HIS A 358 2.24 -19.79 -6.39
N GLY A 359 1.55 -20.63 -5.62
CA GLY A 359 1.29 -20.46 -4.19
C GLY A 359 2.23 -21.25 -3.27
N THR A 360 1.87 -21.27 -1.99
CA THR A 360 2.38 -22.22 -1.00
C THR A 360 1.21 -23.07 -0.49
N PRO A 361 1.43 -24.29 0.03
CA PRO A 361 0.33 -25.11 0.57
C PRO A 361 -0.50 -24.41 1.64
N ASP A 362 0.14 -23.62 2.51
CA ASP A 362 -0.54 -22.88 3.58
C ASP A 362 -1.37 -21.72 3.01
N LEU A 363 -0.84 -21.03 1.99
CA LEU A 363 -1.57 -19.96 1.29
C LEU A 363 -2.76 -20.51 0.50
N ASP A 364 -2.61 -21.66 -0.16
CA ASP A 364 -3.68 -22.34 -0.88
C ASP A 364 -4.81 -22.77 0.06
N GLN A 365 -4.45 -23.35 1.21
CA GLN A 365 -5.40 -23.75 2.25
C GLN A 365 -6.17 -22.53 2.79
N ALA A 366 -5.47 -21.46 3.14
CA ALA A 366 -6.11 -20.24 3.62
C ALA A 366 -6.99 -19.55 2.55
N ALA A 367 -6.58 -19.60 1.28
CA ALA A 367 -7.38 -19.10 0.16
C ALA A 367 -8.67 -19.93 -0.03
N ALA A 368 -8.60 -21.25 0.13
CA ALA A 368 -9.77 -22.12 0.08
C ALA A 368 -10.73 -21.86 1.25
N GLU A 369 -10.21 -21.63 2.46
CA GLU A 369 -10.99 -21.24 3.63
C GLU A 369 -11.69 -19.90 3.44
N LEU A 370 -10.97 -18.90 2.89
CA LEU A 370 -11.53 -17.62 2.51
C LEU A 370 -12.67 -17.78 1.50
N ALA A 371 -12.47 -18.55 0.44
CA ALA A 371 -13.47 -18.80 -0.58
C ALA A 371 -14.73 -19.48 0.00
N ALA A 372 -14.55 -20.46 0.89
CA ALA A 372 -15.65 -21.13 1.58
C ALA A 372 -16.43 -20.17 2.50
N ALA A 373 -15.73 -19.31 3.25
CA ALA A 373 -16.35 -18.29 4.09
C ALA A 373 -17.17 -17.30 3.27
N VAL A 374 -16.63 -16.82 2.15
CA VAL A 374 -17.31 -15.90 1.23
C VAL A 374 -18.52 -16.55 0.57
N LEU A 375 -18.39 -17.76 0.03
CA LEU A 375 -19.52 -18.49 -0.58
C LEU A 375 -20.62 -18.74 0.45
N GLY A 376 -20.26 -19.12 1.68
CA GLY A 376 -21.22 -19.30 2.76
C GLY A 376 -22.04 -18.03 3.03
N VAL A 377 -21.44 -16.84 2.95
CA VAL A 377 -22.18 -15.57 3.04
C VAL A 377 -23.07 -15.35 1.81
N LEU A 378 -22.52 -15.51 0.61
CA LEU A 378 -23.24 -15.26 -0.65
C LEU A 378 -24.44 -16.18 -0.89
N GLU A 379 -24.38 -17.40 -0.38
CA GLU A 379 -25.42 -18.44 -0.50
C GLU A 379 -26.46 -18.37 0.63
N SER A 380 -26.10 -17.83 1.80
CA SER A 380 -27.02 -17.70 2.95
C SER A 380 -28.08 -16.61 2.76
N GLY A 381 -27.89 -15.69 1.80
CA GLY A 381 -28.93 -14.75 1.35
C GLY A 381 -29.54 -13.86 2.45
N VAL A 382 -28.75 -13.43 3.44
CA VAL A 382 -29.17 -12.46 4.45
C VAL A 382 -29.11 -11.04 3.91
#